data_AF-A0A1F3YFF9-F1
#
_entry.id   AF-A0A1F3YFF9-F1
#
_cell.length_a   1.000
_cell.length_b   1.000
_cell.length_c   1.000
_cell.angle_alpha   90.00
_cell.angle_beta   90.00
_cell.angle_gamma   90.00
#
_symmetry.space_group_name_H-M   'P 1'
#
loop_
_entity.id
_entity.type
_entity.pdbx_description
1 polymer ?
#
loop_
_entity_poly.entity_id
_entity_poly.type
_entity_poly.pdbx_seq_one_letter_code
_entity_poly.pdbx_strand_id
1 'polypeptide(L)'
;MTDFPQIHRDGQRGPTSDFLLGRQMEHELLVKLQTAQWKKSAEAIRTPGLAGFRVFATFCGILDFIHQRAWQGACHASSVVFHVLLREQGADSVLCHGMAEKNGILFNHSWVEIEGRVYDAAISNTVSRDVDSPPVFAGIDLATMQDTRLVYGAQSPREADEIVVFAREKGFNAYMDAFPHLRHGLWGAARDVGKRIGVRLNIAKLRAVYADTAWIERAPRERNGEEPDLPGDRFATGADPSLRSG
;
A
#
# COMPACT_ATOMS: atom_id res chain seq x y z
N MET A 1 32.06 36.35 -46.62
CA MET A 1 30.82 36.25 -45.81
C MET A 1 30.31 34.83 -45.98
N THR A 2 30.31 33.93 -45.01
CA THR A 2 30.78 33.93 -43.62
C THR A 2 30.73 32.44 -43.25
N ASP A 3 31.88 31.85 -42.90
CA ASP A 3 31.96 30.51 -42.34
C ASP A 3 31.19 30.47 -41.01
N PHE A 4 30.30 29.49 -40.87
CA PHE A 4 29.69 29.16 -39.59
C PHE A 4 30.63 28.21 -38.83
N PRO A 5 30.98 28.51 -37.57
CA PRO A 5 31.88 27.67 -36.80
C PRO A 5 31.20 26.35 -36.42
N GLN A 6 31.86 25.23 -36.76
CA GLN A 6 31.52 23.94 -36.18
C GLN A 6 31.87 23.95 -34.68
N ILE A 7 30.84 23.97 -33.84
CA ILE A 7 30.99 23.72 -32.42
C ILE A 7 31.24 22.22 -32.27
N HIS A 8 32.48 21.86 -31.95
CA HIS A 8 32.85 20.53 -31.45
C HIS A 8 31.95 20.21 -30.24
N ARG A 9 31.05 19.23 -30.39
CA ARG A 9 30.41 18.59 -29.24
C ARG A 9 31.48 17.73 -28.58
N ASP A 10 31.96 18.18 -27.44
CA ASP A 10 32.76 17.39 -26.52
C ASP A 10 32.10 16.02 -26.32
N GLY A 11 32.90 14.99 -26.51
CA GLY A 11 32.51 13.60 -26.37
C GLY A 11 32.21 13.24 -24.92
N GLN A 12 31.00 13.51 -24.46
CA GLN A 12 30.44 12.71 -23.38
C GLN A 12 30.01 11.37 -23.95
N ARG A 13 30.90 10.38 -23.87
CA ARG A 13 30.49 8.97 -24.00
C ARG A 13 29.45 8.74 -22.91
N GLY A 14 28.23 8.39 -23.32
CA GLY A 14 27.22 7.90 -22.39
C GLY A 14 27.80 6.72 -21.57
N PRO A 15 27.23 6.44 -20.39
CA PRO A 15 27.68 5.34 -19.55
C PRO A 15 27.74 4.03 -20.36
N THR A 16 28.82 3.27 -20.17
CA THR A 16 29.00 1.99 -20.86
C THR A 16 27.94 0.97 -20.43
N SER A 17 27.66 -0.01 -21.29
CA SER A 17 26.71 -1.10 -20.99
C SER A 17 27.04 -1.81 -19.67
N ASP A 18 28.33 -2.04 -19.39
CA ASP A 18 28.77 -2.70 -18.16
C ASP A 18 28.53 -1.83 -16.92
N PHE A 19 28.68 -0.51 -17.03
CA PHE A 19 28.38 0.43 -15.96
C PHE A 19 26.87 0.46 -15.65
N LEU A 20 26.04 0.44 -16.69
CA LEU A 20 24.57 0.37 -16.53
C LEU A 20 24.13 -0.96 -15.91
N LEU A 21 24.74 -2.07 -16.34
CA LEU A 21 24.48 -3.40 -15.79
C LEU A 21 24.88 -3.47 -14.30
N GLY A 22 26.04 -2.92 -13.94
CA GLY A 22 26.50 -2.85 -12.55
C GLY A 22 25.50 -2.09 -11.65
N ARG A 23 25.03 -0.91 -12.10
CA ARG A 23 24.04 -0.14 -11.34
C ARG A 23 22.69 -0.84 -11.22
N GLN A 24 22.27 -1.57 -12.24
CA GLN A 24 21.04 -2.36 -12.19
C GLN A 24 21.17 -3.48 -11.14
N MET A 25 22.28 -4.22 -11.15
CA MET A 25 22.54 -5.29 -10.19
C MET A 25 22.60 -4.78 -8.74
N GLU A 26 23.23 -3.63 -8.51
CA GLU A 26 23.27 -2.98 -7.19
C GLU A 26 21.86 -2.61 -6.71
N HIS A 27 21.04 -2.01 -7.57
CA HIS A 27 19.67 -1.65 -7.23
C HIS A 27 18.83 -2.88 -6.90
N GLU A 28 18.91 -3.94 -7.71
CA GLU A 28 18.21 -5.20 -7.44
C GLU A 28 18.64 -5.83 -6.12
N LEU A 29 19.93 -5.76 -5.77
CA LEU A 29 20.45 -6.27 -4.50
C LEU A 29 19.90 -5.45 -3.31
N LEU A 30 19.88 -4.13 -3.41
CA LEU A 30 19.33 -3.25 -2.37
C LEU A 30 17.85 -3.54 -2.12
N VAL A 31 17.05 -3.67 -3.17
CA VAL A 31 15.62 -4.03 -3.06
C VAL A 31 15.45 -5.40 -2.41
N LYS A 32 16.28 -6.39 -2.77
CA LYS A 32 16.24 -7.73 -2.15
C LYS A 32 16.57 -7.67 -0.65
N LEU A 33 17.60 -6.93 -0.26
CA LEU A 33 17.99 -6.78 1.15
C LEU A 33 16.90 -6.06 1.95
N GLN A 34 16.32 -5.00 1.39
CA GLN A 34 15.26 -4.24 2.03
C GLN A 34 13.99 -5.08 2.22
N THR A 35 13.53 -5.75 1.17
CA THR A 35 12.36 -6.64 1.26
C THR A 35 12.59 -7.81 2.21
N ALA A 36 13.81 -8.39 2.25
CA ALA A 36 14.15 -9.42 3.23
C ALA A 36 14.05 -8.92 4.68
N GLN A 37 14.51 -7.70 4.95
CA GLN A 37 14.39 -7.08 6.26
C GLN A 37 12.92 -6.89 6.66
N TRP A 38 12.08 -6.38 5.76
CA TRP A 38 10.64 -6.23 6.04
C TRP A 38 9.95 -7.57 6.29
N LYS A 39 10.30 -8.62 5.56
CA LYS A 39 9.73 -9.96 5.83
C LYS A 39 10.12 -10.48 7.21
N LYS A 40 11.35 -10.25 7.65
CA LYS A 40 11.78 -10.59 9.02
C LYS A 40 10.98 -9.82 10.07
N SER A 41 10.74 -8.53 9.84
CA SER A 41 9.87 -7.71 10.69
C SER A 41 8.43 -8.26 10.75
N ALA A 42 7.83 -8.56 9.59
CA ALA A 42 6.48 -9.12 9.51
C ALA A 42 6.38 -10.50 10.19
N GLU A 43 7.41 -11.33 10.10
CA GLU A 43 7.47 -12.63 10.77
C GLU A 43 7.45 -12.49 12.29
N ALA A 44 8.11 -11.46 12.84
CA ALA A 44 8.11 -11.18 14.27
C ALA A 44 6.76 -10.70 14.80
N ILE A 45 5.93 -10.08 13.96
CA ILE A 45 4.58 -9.55 14.30
C ILE A 45 3.49 -10.61 14.10
N ARG A 46 3.73 -11.56 13.20
CA ARG A 46 2.78 -12.59 12.78
C ARG A 46 2.14 -13.32 13.96
N THR A 47 0.80 -13.42 13.93
CA THR A 47 0.05 -14.28 14.85
C THR A 47 0.52 -15.74 14.73
N PRO A 48 0.75 -16.45 15.85
CA PRO A 48 1.09 -17.87 15.83
C PRO A 48 0.03 -18.74 15.14
N GLY A 49 0.44 -19.95 14.72
CA GLY A 49 -0.46 -20.93 14.10
C GLY A 49 -0.61 -20.80 12.58
N LEU A 50 -1.41 -21.71 12.01
CA LEU A 50 -1.54 -21.87 10.56
C LEU A 50 -2.22 -20.66 9.89
N ALA A 51 -3.24 -20.08 10.53
CA ALA A 51 -3.94 -18.91 10.00
C ALA A 51 -2.98 -17.71 9.86
N GLY A 52 -2.24 -17.38 10.93
CA GLY A 52 -1.25 -16.30 10.87
C GLY A 52 -0.09 -16.60 9.91
N PHE A 53 0.34 -17.86 9.80
CA PHE A 53 1.30 -18.27 8.76
C PHE A 53 0.79 -17.99 7.34
N ARG A 54 -0.47 -18.29 7.03
CA ARG A 54 -1.07 -18.03 5.71
C ARG A 54 -1.14 -16.54 5.40
N VAL A 55 -1.55 -15.70 6.36
CA VAL A 55 -1.57 -14.23 6.20
C VAL A 55 -0.17 -13.72 5.89
N PHE A 56 0.82 -14.11 6.70
CA PHE A 56 2.22 -13.75 6.50
C PHE A 56 2.78 -14.20 5.15
N ALA A 57 2.62 -15.48 4.80
CA ALA A 57 3.12 -16.02 3.54
C ALA A 57 2.51 -15.29 2.34
N THR A 58 1.22 -14.97 2.41
CA THR A 58 0.52 -14.22 1.37
C THR A 58 1.04 -12.80 1.26
N PHE A 59 1.18 -12.09 2.38
CA PHE A 59 1.75 -10.74 2.42
C PHE A 59 3.16 -10.71 1.81
N CYS A 60 4.02 -11.65 2.20
CA CYS A 60 5.37 -11.79 1.64
C CYS A 60 5.33 -12.07 0.13
N GLY A 61 4.41 -12.91 -0.34
CA GLY A 61 4.22 -13.20 -1.76
C GLY A 61 3.79 -11.99 -2.57
N ILE A 62 2.93 -11.14 -2.02
CA ILE A 62 2.51 -9.87 -2.63
C ILE A 62 3.67 -8.87 -2.64
N LEU A 63 4.37 -8.70 -1.52
CA LEU A 63 5.54 -7.83 -1.42
C LEU A 63 6.60 -8.21 -2.45
N ASP A 64 6.90 -9.52 -2.57
CA ASP A 64 7.80 -10.02 -3.59
C ASP A 64 7.33 -9.71 -5.00
N PHE A 65 6.03 -9.91 -5.28
CA PHE A 65 5.48 -9.67 -6.60
C PHE A 65 5.59 -8.20 -7.02
N ILE A 66 5.28 -7.28 -6.09
CA ILE A 66 5.37 -5.83 -6.32
C ILE A 66 6.80 -5.44 -6.66
N HIS A 67 7.76 -5.81 -5.80
CA HIS A 67 9.16 -5.37 -5.93
C HIS A 67 9.91 -6.07 -7.07
N GLN A 68 9.64 -7.35 -7.34
CA GLN A 68 10.27 -8.07 -8.46
C GLN A 68 9.80 -7.56 -9.84
N ARG A 69 8.60 -6.98 -9.91
CA ARG A 69 8.05 -6.42 -11.15
C ARG A 69 8.13 -4.89 -11.21
N ALA A 70 8.74 -4.25 -10.21
CA ALA A 70 8.72 -2.80 -10.05
C ALA A 70 7.29 -2.23 -10.23
N TRP A 71 6.29 -2.89 -9.66
CA TRP A 71 4.87 -2.64 -9.92
C TRP A 71 4.38 -1.39 -9.18
N GLN A 72 4.80 -0.22 -9.67
CA GLN A 72 4.56 1.08 -9.05
C GLN A 72 3.11 1.51 -9.19
N GLY A 73 2.57 2.15 -8.15
CA GLY A 73 1.20 2.71 -8.18
C GLY A 73 0.09 1.66 -8.26
N ALA A 74 0.41 0.39 -7.99
CA ALA A 74 -0.50 -0.73 -8.15
C ALA A 74 -1.30 -1.03 -6.85
N CYS A 75 -1.65 -0.03 -6.05
CA CYS A 75 -2.29 -0.25 -4.73
C CYS A 75 -3.63 -0.98 -4.84
N HIS A 76 -4.49 -0.57 -5.77
CA HIS A 76 -5.76 -1.25 -6.06
C HIS A 76 -5.54 -2.68 -6.56
N ALA A 77 -4.65 -2.84 -7.54
CA ALA A 77 -4.38 -4.11 -8.20
C ALA A 77 -3.73 -5.15 -7.27
N SER A 78 -2.80 -4.72 -6.43
CA SER A 78 -2.17 -5.59 -5.43
C SER A 78 -3.12 -5.93 -4.29
N SER A 79 -3.95 -4.99 -3.83
CA SER A 79 -4.92 -5.22 -2.75
C SER A 79 -5.99 -6.23 -3.12
N VAL A 80 -6.49 -6.23 -4.36
CA VAL A 80 -7.46 -7.27 -4.81
C VAL A 80 -6.82 -8.64 -4.89
N VAL A 81 -5.60 -8.73 -5.42
CA VAL A 81 -4.88 -10.00 -5.54
C VAL A 81 -4.62 -10.55 -4.14
N PHE A 82 -4.23 -9.68 -3.21
CA PHE A 82 -4.01 -10.02 -1.82
C PHE A 82 -5.29 -10.50 -1.14
N HIS A 83 -6.40 -9.75 -1.28
CA HIS A 83 -7.70 -10.10 -0.73
C HIS A 83 -8.18 -11.48 -1.21
N VAL A 84 -8.14 -11.75 -2.52
CA VAL A 84 -8.51 -13.06 -3.09
C VAL A 84 -7.66 -14.18 -2.49
N LEU A 85 -6.34 -14.01 -2.44
CA LEU A 85 -5.45 -15.05 -1.89
C LEU A 85 -5.69 -15.33 -0.41
N LEU A 86 -6.00 -14.30 0.38
CA LEU A 86 -6.35 -14.45 1.79
C LEU A 86 -7.66 -15.22 1.96
N ARG A 87 -8.70 -14.84 1.20
CA ARG A 87 -10.02 -15.49 1.24
C ARG A 87 -9.95 -16.95 0.81
N GLU A 88 -9.19 -17.27 -0.24
CA GLU A 88 -8.95 -18.68 -0.67
C GLU A 88 -8.20 -19.52 0.37
N GLN A 89 -7.55 -18.88 1.34
CA GLN A 89 -6.87 -19.53 2.45
C GLN A 89 -7.66 -19.51 3.76
N GLY A 90 -8.92 -19.05 3.71
CA GLY A 90 -9.86 -19.01 4.83
C GLY A 90 -9.70 -17.81 5.76
N ALA A 91 -8.92 -16.80 5.39
CA ALA A 91 -8.82 -15.57 6.17
C ALA A 91 -9.99 -14.64 5.85
N ASP A 92 -10.59 -14.03 6.87
CA ASP A 92 -11.62 -13.01 6.69
C ASP A 92 -10.96 -11.65 6.48
N SER A 93 -10.82 -11.30 5.20
CA SER A 93 -10.19 -10.05 4.79
C SER A 93 -11.21 -9.09 4.20
N VAL A 94 -11.01 -7.79 4.43
CA VAL A 94 -11.82 -6.71 3.87
C VAL A 94 -10.97 -5.91 2.90
N LEU A 95 -11.42 -5.85 1.65
CA LEU A 95 -10.82 -5.01 0.62
C LEU A 95 -11.27 -3.57 0.83
N CYS A 96 -10.34 -2.68 1.15
CA CYS A 96 -10.63 -1.30 1.51
C CYS A 96 -10.12 -0.34 0.45
N HIS A 97 -10.81 0.79 0.30
CA HIS A 97 -10.28 1.98 -0.37
C HIS A 97 -10.64 3.25 0.41
N GLY A 98 -9.92 4.32 0.12
CA GLY A 98 -10.23 5.64 0.67
C GLY A 98 -9.04 6.58 0.51
N MET A 99 -9.15 7.74 1.15
CA MET A 99 -8.02 8.65 1.25
C MET A 99 -7.04 8.13 2.31
N ALA A 100 -5.75 8.07 1.97
CA ALA A 100 -4.68 7.92 2.92
C ALA A 100 -3.97 9.27 3.10
N GLU A 101 -3.42 9.51 4.28
CA GLU A 101 -2.61 10.69 4.57
C GLU A 101 -1.22 10.28 5.04
N LYS A 102 -0.21 10.95 4.49
CA LYS A 102 1.16 10.92 4.99
C LYS A 102 1.71 12.34 5.08
N ASN A 103 2.12 12.76 6.27
CA ASN A 103 2.74 14.08 6.49
C ASN A 103 1.91 15.24 5.89
N GLY A 104 0.58 15.22 6.04
CA GLY A 104 -0.33 16.22 5.46
C GLY A 104 -0.64 16.06 3.98
N ILE A 105 -0.06 15.06 3.30
CA ILE A 105 -0.34 14.78 1.89
C ILE A 105 -1.43 13.72 1.80
N LEU A 106 -2.56 14.09 1.21
CA LEU A 106 -3.70 13.21 0.95
C LEU A 106 -3.57 12.54 -0.43
N PHE A 107 -3.78 11.22 -0.49
CA PHE A 107 -3.76 10.44 -1.73
C PHE A 107 -4.78 9.29 -1.70
N ASN A 108 -5.40 9.01 -2.84
CA ASN A 108 -6.28 7.84 -2.97
C ASN A 108 -5.46 6.56 -2.87
N HIS A 109 -5.96 5.60 -2.09
CA HIS A 109 -5.23 4.37 -1.82
C HIS A 109 -6.17 3.20 -1.52
N SER A 110 -5.66 1.99 -1.76
CA SER A 110 -6.33 0.73 -1.38
C SER A 110 -5.41 -0.12 -0.54
N TRP A 111 -6.02 -0.84 0.40
CA TRP A 111 -5.35 -1.75 1.32
C TRP A 111 -6.28 -2.91 1.67
N VAL A 112 -5.76 -3.86 2.45
CA VAL A 112 -6.56 -4.96 3.01
C VAL A 112 -6.58 -4.85 4.53
N GLU A 113 -7.72 -5.16 5.13
CA GLU A 113 -7.85 -5.31 6.57
C GLU A 113 -8.17 -6.75 6.96
N ILE A 114 -7.60 -7.19 8.07
CA ILE A 114 -7.93 -8.49 8.70
C ILE A 114 -8.10 -8.20 10.19
N GLU A 115 -9.24 -8.60 10.76
CA GLU A 115 -9.59 -8.31 12.16
C GLU A 115 -9.46 -6.80 12.49
N GLY A 116 -9.82 -5.97 11.51
CA GLY A 116 -9.71 -4.51 11.62
C GLY A 116 -8.28 -3.97 11.60
N ARG A 117 -7.23 -4.77 11.40
CA ARG A 117 -5.85 -4.29 11.28
C ARG A 117 -5.45 -4.12 9.82
N VAL A 118 -4.68 -3.08 9.52
CA VAL A 118 -4.22 -2.76 8.16
C VAL A 118 -3.06 -3.66 7.73
N TYR A 119 -3.16 -4.18 6.51
CA TYR A 119 -2.09 -4.87 5.80
C TYR A 119 -1.93 -4.22 4.42
N ASP A 120 -0.77 -3.63 4.19
CA ASP A 120 -0.49 -2.85 3.00
C ASP A 120 0.96 -3.05 2.54
N ALA A 121 1.13 -3.91 1.54
CA ALA A 121 2.41 -4.10 0.89
C ALA A 121 2.70 -3.04 -0.18
N ALA A 122 1.66 -2.42 -0.74
CA ALA A 122 1.74 -1.57 -1.93
C ALA A 122 2.24 -0.16 -1.64
N ILE A 123 2.06 0.32 -0.40
CA ILE A 123 2.58 1.61 0.03
C ILE A 123 4.12 1.72 -0.05
N SER A 124 4.82 0.60 -0.20
CA SER A 124 6.27 0.53 -0.39
C SER A 124 6.75 0.68 -1.83
N ASN A 125 5.83 0.96 -2.76
CA ASN A 125 6.15 1.15 -4.17
C ASN A 125 5.11 2.08 -4.83
N THR A 126 4.93 3.27 -4.26
CA THR A 126 4.04 4.30 -4.80
C THR A 126 4.63 4.99 -6.03
N VAL A 127 3.80 5.70 -6.80
CA VAL A 127 4.29 6.54 -7.92
C VAL A 127 5.02 7.77 -7.40
N SER A 128 4.49 8.41 -6.36
CA SER A 128 5.13 9.57 -5.73
C SER A 128 5.97 9.12 -4.53
N ARG A 129 7.23 9.57 -4.52
CA ARG A 129 8.15 9.35 -3.41
C ARG A 129 7.74 10.09 -2.13
N ASP A 130 6.93 11.14 -2.24
CA ASP A 130 6.51 11.93 -1.08
C ASP A 130 5.58 11.15 -0.16
N VAL A 131 4.92 10.13 -0.70
CA VAL A 131 3.97 9.26 0.02
C VAL A 131 4.48 7.82 0.18
N ASP A 132 5.62 7.48 -0.41
CA ASP A 132 6.23 6.15 -0.31
C ASP A 132 6.59 5.82 1.14
N SER A 133 6.25 4.63 1.61
CA SER A 133 6.39 4.22 3.00
C SER A 133 6.83 2.76 3.12
N PRO A 134 7.55 2.38 4.19
CA PRO A 134 7.70 0.96 4.50
C PRO A 134 6.33 0.26 4.51
N PRO A 135 6.28 -1.01 4.09
CA PRO A 135 5.03 -1.77 4.11
C PRO A 135 4.43 -1.80 5.52
N VAL A 136 3.11 -1.92 5.59
CA VAL A 136 2.38 -2.04 6.86
C VAL A 136 1.88 -3.47 7.03
N PHE A 137 2.17 -4.08 8.18
CA PHE A 137 1.66 -5.42 8.54
C PHE A 137 0.96 -5.37 9.89
N ALA A 138 -0.32 -5.73 9.93
CA ALA A 138 -1.14 -5.69 11.14
C ALA A 138 -1.18 -4.30 11.84
N GLY A 139 -1.07 -3.22 11.06
CA GLY A 139 -1.00 -1.82 11.54
C GLY A 139 0.41 -1.32 11.85
N ILE A 140 1.44 -2.18 11.77
CA ILE A 140 2.82 -1.84 12.12
C ILE A 140 3.63 -1.49 10.87
N ASP A 141 4.36 -0.38 10.90
CA ASP A 141 5.38 -0.03 9.90
C ASP A 141 6.58 -0.97 10.02
N LEU A 142 6.90 -1.70 8.95
CA LEU A 142 7.90 -2.77 8.98
C LEU A 142 9.36 -2.29 9.05
N ALA A 143 9.63 -0.99 8.86
CA ALA A 143 10.97 -0.44 9.08
C ALA A 143 11.15 0.01 10.53
N THR A 144 10.14 0.62 11.13
CA THR A 144 10.25 1.18 12.49
C THR A 144 9.81 0.21 13.59
N MET A 145 9.05 -0.84 13.24
CA MET A 145 8.40 -1.74 14.20
C MET A 145 7.46 -1.03 15.18
N GLN A 146 6.89 0.10 14.75
CA GLN A 146 5.91 0.89 15.50
C GLN A 146 4.60 0.98 14.71
N ASP A 147 3.52 1.42 15.37
CA ASP A 147 2.28 1.75 14.67
C ASP A 147 2.55 2.72 13.52
N THR A 148 1.94 2.42 12.37
CA THR A 148 2.13 3.25 11.18
C THR A 148 1.62 4.67 11.42
N ARG A 149 2.38 5.65 10.94
CA ARG A 149 1.97 7.06 10.97
C ARG A 149 1.04 7.42 9.83
N LEU A 150 0.81 6.49 8.89
CA LEU A 150 -0.14 6.65 7.81
C LEU A 150 -1.56 6.66 8.38
N VAL A 151 -2.34 7.67 8.02
CA VAL A 151 -3.76 7.72 8.36
C VAL A 151 -4.53 7.10 7.21
N TYR A 152 -5.16 5.95 7.45
CA TYR A 152 -6.03 5.29 6.49
C TYR A 152 -7.47 5.74 6.68
N GLY A 153 -8.13 6.11 5.58
CA GLY A 153 -9.49 6.64 5.57
C GLY A 153 -9.58 8.14 5.93
N ALA A 154 -8.50 8.92 5.78
CA ALA A 154 -8.49 10.34 6.13
C ALA A 154 -9.69 11.13 5.55
N GLN A 155 -10.18 12.13 6.29
CA GLN A 155 -11.30 12.95 5.80
C GLN A 155 -10.84 13.73 4.58
N SER A 156 -11.62 13.66 3.52
CA SER A 156 -11.34 14.42 2.32
C SER A 156 -12.65 14.82 1.64
N PRO A 157 -12.73 16.04 1.09
CA PRO A 157 -13.82 16.39 0.17
C PRO A 157 -13.62 15.76 -1.23
N ARG A 158 -12.50 15.07 -1.46
CA ARG A 158 -12.19 14.46 -2.76
C ARG A 158 -12.98 13.17 -2.95
N GLU A 159 -13.50 12.99 -4.15
CA GLU A 159 -14.19 11.77 -4.56
C GLU A 159 -13.21 10.60 -4.74
N ALA A 160 -13.78 9.39 -4.78
CA ALA A 160 -13.05 8.17 -5.10
C ALA A 160 -12.38 8.28 -6.48
N ASP A 161 -11.20 7.67 -6.64
CA ASP A 161 -10.53 7.68 -7.94
C ASP A 161 -11.26 6.85 -9.01
N GLU A 162 -10.91 7.13 -10.27
CA GLU A 162 -11.50 6.50 -11.45
C GLU A 162 -11.40 4.97 -11.46
N ILE A 163 -10.39 4.39 -10.80
CA ILE A 163 -10.21 2.94 -10.73
C ILE A 163 -11.28 2.32 -9.83
N VAL A 164 -11.53 2.93 -8.67
CA VAL A 164 -12.60 2.49 -7.78
C VAL A 164 -13.97 2.72 -8.42
N VAL A 165 -14.17 3.85 -9.08
CA VAL A 165 -15.42 4.12 -9.82
C VAL A 165 -15.65 3.06 -10.90
N PHE A 166 -14.62 2.74 -11.70
CA PHE A 166 -14.69 1.68 -12.71
C PHE A 166 -15.07 0.33 -12.09
N ALA A 167 -14.43 -0.04 -10.98
CA ALA A 167 -14.70 -1.31 -10.31
C ALA A 167 -16.14 -1.37 -9.75
N ARG A 168 -16.66 -0.26 -9.21
CA ARG A 168 -18.05 -0.14 -8.74
C ARG A 168 -19.06 -0.25 -9.88
N GLU A 169 -18.80 0.40 -11.01
CA GLU A 169 -19.73 0.43 -12.14
C GLU A 169 -19.71 -0.84 -13.00
N LYS A 170 -18.52 -1.41 -13.24
CA LYS A 170 -18.35 -2.58 -14.12
C LYS A 170 -18.31 -3.90 -13.35
N GLY A 171 -18.14 -3.85 -12.03
CA GLY A 171 -18.04 -5.01 -11.15
C GLY A 171 -16.62 -5.55 -11.02
N PHE A 172 -16.42 -6.35 -9.96
CA PHE A 172 -15.12 -6.90 -9.57
C PHE A 172 -14.45 -7.71 -10.68
N ASN A 173 -15.22 -8.59 -11.33
CA ASN A 173 -14.70 -9.43 -12.40
C ASN A 173 -14.19 -8.60 -13.58
N ALA A 174 -14.93 -7.56 -13.99
CA ALA A 174 -14.52 -6.70 -15.09
C ALA A 174 -13.22 -5.96 -14.74
N TYR A 175 -13.08 -5.45 -13.51
CA TYR A 175 -11.82 -4.87 -13.03
C TYR A 175 -10.66 -5.86 -13.07
N MET A 176 -10.87 -7.07 -12.54
CA MET A 176 -9.84 -8.11 -12.52
C MET A 176 -9.42 -8.54 -13.94
N ASP A 177 -10.35 -8.59 -14.89
CA ASP A 177 -10.11 -8.98 -16.28
C ASP A 177 -9.47 -7.86 -17.12
N ALA A 178 -9.78 -6.59 -16.84
CA ALA A 178 -9.35 -5.44 -17.63
C ALA A 178 -7.88 -5.05 -17.44
N PHE A 179 -7.18 -5.61 -16.44
CA PHE A 179 -5.81 -5.19 -16.14
C PHE A 179 -4.84 -5.52 -17.28
N PRO A 180 -4.13 -4.51 -17.84
CA PRO A 180 -3.39 -4.66 -19.08
C PRO A 180 -2.13 -5.49 -18.89
N HIS A 181 -1.64 -6.08 -20.00
CA HIS A 181 -0.34 -6.76 -20.09
C HIS A 181 -0.15 -7.96 -19.15
N LEU A 182 -1.20 -8.44 -18.48
CA LEU A 182 -1.19 -9.68 -17.70
C LEU A 182 -2.09 -10.73 -18.36
N ARG A 183 -1.55 -11.93 -18.55
CA ARG A 183 -2.32 -13.06 -19.08
C ARG A 183 -3.40 -13.45 -18.07
N HIS A 184 -4.67 -13.28 -18.47
CA HIS A 184 -5.86 -13.40 -17.60
C HIS A 184 -6.00 -12.28 -16.56
N GLY A 185 -5.47 -11.09 -16.85
CA GLY A 185 -5.57 -9.93 -15.96
C GLY A 185 -4.99 -10.20 -14.56
N LEU A 186 -5.63 -9.64 -13.53
CA LEU A 186 -5.24 -9.81 -12.14
C LEU A 186 -5.49 -11.23 -11.61
N TRP A 187 -6.36 -12.01 -12.26
CA TRP A 187 -6.48 -13.44 -11.95
C TRP A 187 -5.19 -14.20 -12.25
N GLY A 188 -4.50 -13.79 -13.32
CA GLY A 188 -3.16 -14.28 -13.65
C GLY A 188 -2.16 -13.98 -12.53
N ALA A 189 -2.15 -12.74 -12.04
CA ALA A 189 -1.30 -12.33 -10.92
C ALA A 189 -1.61 -13.14 -9.65
N ALA A 190 -2.89 -13.29 -9.30
CA ALA A 190 -3.33 -14.10 -8.16
C ALA A 190 -2.86 -15.55 -8.28
N ARG A 191 -2.99 -16.17 -9.46
CA ARG A 191 -2.49 -17.53 -9.69
C ARG A 191 -0.96 -17.61 -9.56
N ASP A 192 -0.24 -16.64 -10.11
CA ASP A 192 1.23 -16.63 -10.09
C ASP A 192 1.76 -16.47 -8.66
N VAL A 193 1.20 -15.55 -7.88
CA VAL A 193 1.52 -15.37 -6.46
C VAL A 193 1.08 -16.58 -5.65
N GLY A 194 -0.15 -17.05 -5.85
CA GLY A 194 -0.70 -18.25 -5.22
C GLY A 194 0.22 -19.45 -5.35
N LYS A 195 0.71 -19.74 -6.57
CA LYS A 195 1.65 -20.84 -6.82
C LYS A 195 2.92 -20.73 -5.96
N ARG A 196 3.47 -19.52 -5.77
CA ARG A 196 4.68 -19.28 -4.98
C ARG A 196 4.46 -19.55 -3.49
N ILE A 197 3.25 -19.28 -2.99
CA ILE A 197 2.87 -19.50 -1.58
C ILE A 197 2.18 -20.85 -1.34
N GLY A 198 2.18 -21.75 -2.33
CA GLY A 198 1.60 -23.09 -2.21
C GLY A 198 0.08 -23.18 -2.40
N VAL A 199 -0.57 -22.12 -2.90
CA VAL A 199 -2.01 -22.05 -3.17
C VAL A 199 -2.29 -22.29 -4.66
N ARG A 200 -3.08 -23.31 -4.98
CA ARG A 200 -3.51 -23.59 -6.36
C ARG A 200 -4.87 -22.98 -6.62
N LEU A 201 -4.94 -22.09 -7.60
CA LEU A 201 -6.15 -21.36 -7.95
C LEU A 201 -6.75 -21.83 -9.28
N ASN A 202 -8.07 -21.97 -9.31
CA ASN A 202 -8.85 -22.17 -10.54
C ASN A 202 -9.56 -20.86 -10.88
N ILE A 203 -9.05 -20.15 -11.91
CA ILE A 203 -9.56 -18.83 -12.29
C ILE A 203 -11.07 -18.85 -12.63
N ALA A 204 -11.56 -19.90 -13.29
CA ALA A 204 -12.98 -19.98 -13.64
C ALA A 204 -13.87 -20.06 -12.38
N LYS A 205 -13.42 -20.80 -11.36
CA LYS A 205 -14.10 -20.86 -10.06
C LYS A 205 -14.02 -19.51 -9.33
N LEU A 206 -12.86 -18.85 -9.35
CA LEU A 206 -12.69 -17.54 -8.70
C LEU A 206 -13.66 -16.50 -9.24
N ARG A 207 -13.84 -16.41 -10.57
CA ARG A 207 -14.81 -15.46 -11.15
C ARG A 207 -16.23 -15.65 -10.61
N ALA A 208 -16.63 -16.88 -10.35
CA ALA A 208 -17.94 -17.16 -9.76
C ALA A 208 -18.01 -16.78 -8.27
N VAL A 209 -16.95 -17.08 -7.50
CA VAL A 209 -16.91 -16.83 -6.04
C VAL A 209 -16.83 -15.33 -5.72
N TYR A 210 -16.11 -14.55 -6.51
CA TYR A 210 -15.83 -13.14 -6.22
C TYR A 210 -16.67 -12.16 -7.07
N ALA A 211 -17.70 -12.63 -7.78
CA ALA A 211 -18.51 -11.79 -8.65
C ALA A 211 -19.10 -10.57 -7.94
N ASP A 212 -19.53 -10.76 -6.69
CA ASP A 212 -20.18 -9.74 -5.85
C ASP A 212 -19.21 -9.07 -4.85
N THR A 213 -17.89 -9.24 -5.04
CA THR A 213 -16.90 -8.58 -4.18
C THR A 213 -16.91 -7.07 -4.44
N ALA A 214 -16.90 -6.28 -3.37
CA ALA A 214 -16.86 -4.83 -3.45
C ALA A 214 -15.73 -4.28 -2.58
N TRP A 215 -15.21 -3.12 -2.96
CA TRP A 215 -14.34 -2.35 -2.09
C TRP A 215 -15.21 -1.63 -1.06
N ILE A 216 -14.77 -1.67 0.18
CA ILE A 216 -15.38 -0.94 1.28
C ILE A 216 -14.68 0.40 1.43
N GLU A 217 -15.44 1.49 1.33
CA GLU A 217 -14.94 2.82 1.62
C GLU A 217 -14.67 2.95 3.11
N ARG A 218 -13.46 3.38 3.47
CA ARG A 218 -13.07 3.59 4.87
C ARG A 218 -13.06 5.07 5.22
N ALA A 219 -13.82 5.39 6.27
CA ALA A 219 -13.76 6.66 6.98
C ALA A 219 -12.57 6.68 7.96
N PRO A 220 -12.19 7.87 8.49
CA PRO A 220 -10.99 8.00 9.30
C PRO A 220 -11.22 7.28 10.61
N ARG A 221 -10.20 6.56 11.05
CA ARG A 221 -10.22 5.96 12.37
C ARG A 221 -9.83 7.00 13.40
N GLU A 222 -10.53 7.02 14.53
CA GLU A 222 -10.02 7.66 15.73
C GLU A 222 -8.70 6.96 16.08
N ARG A 223 -7.63 7.75 16.27
CA ARG A 223 -6.38 7.23 16.83
C ARG A 223 -6.72 6.65 18.19
N ASN A 224 -6.48 5.36 18.40
CA ASN A 224 -6.56 4.78 19.73
C ASN A 224 -5.57 5.51 20.65
N GLY A 225 -6.06 6.45 21.48
CA GLY A 225 -5.36 6.97 22.66
C GLY A 225 -4.86 8.41 22.65
N GLU A 226 -5.16 9.25 21.65
CA GLU A 226 -4.94 10.70 21.78
C GLU A 226 -6.29 11.39 21.93
N GLU A 227 -6.64 11.75 23.17
CA GLU A 227 -7.70 12.74 23.43
C GLU A 227 -7.38 14.01 22.62
N PRO A 228 -8.37 14.60 21.93
CA PRO A 228 -8.14 15.86 21.23
C PRO A 228 -7.71 16.91 22.26
N ASP A 229 -6.57 17.55 22.00
CA ASP A 229 -6.10 18.73 22.73
C ASP A 229 -7.12 19.85 22.49
N LEU A 230 -8.18 19.86 23.31
CA LEU A 230 -9.13 20.96 23.37
C LEU A 230 -8.32 22.19 23.78
N PRO A 231 -8.38 23.30 23.04
CA PRO A 231 -7.67 24.51 23.42
C PRO A 231 -8.15 24.93 24.81
N GLY A 232 -7.28 24.72 25.80
CA GLY A 232 -7.59 25.00 27.19
C GLY A 232 -7.98 26.46 27.36
N ASP A 233 -9.13 26.67 27.97
CA ASP A 233 -9.60 27.95 28.48
C ASP A 233 -8.52 28.60 29.34
N ARG A 234 -7.72 29.46 28.72
CA ARG A 234 -6.77 30.35 29.39
C ARG A 234 -7.27 31.78 29.36
N PHE A 235 -8.48 32.04 29.86
CA PHE A 235 -8.86 33.38 30.35
C PHE A 235 -9.95 33.28 31.41
N ALA A 236 -9.57 32.99 32.66
CA ALA A 236 -10.34 33.37 33.84
C ALA A 236 -9.46 33.38 35.10
N THR A 237 -8.53 34.34 35.19
CA THR A 237 -7.99 34.77 36.49
C THR A 237 -8.06 36.28 36.55
N GLY A 238 -9.21 36.77 37.01
CA GLY A 238 -9.42 38.14 37.46
C GLY A 238 -10.26 38.08 38.73
N ALA A 239 -9.62 37.74 39.85
CA ALA A 239 -10.24 37.82 41.17
C ALA A 239 -10.36 39.31 41.56
N ASP A 240 -11.59 39.79 41.71
CA ASP A 240 -11.94 41.08 42.31
C ASP A 240 -11.91 40.94 43.85
N PRO A 241 -11.03 41.66 44.57
CA PRO A 241 -11.00 41.65 46.02
C PRO A 241 -11.76 42.86 46.56
N SER A 242 -13.08 42.78 46.65
CA SER A 242 -13.89 43.82 47.29
C SER A 242 -15.04 43.26 48.13
N LEU A 243 -14.74 42.36 49.06
CA LEU A 243 -15.64 42.06 50.18
C LEU A 243 -14.86 41.86 51.49
N ARG A 244 -14.70 42.96 52.25
CA ARG A 244 -14.67 42.94 53.71
C ARG A 244 -15.49 44.11 54.26
N SER A 245 -16.20 43.79 55.34
CA SER A 245 -16.95 44.64 56.30
C SER A 245 -18.24 45.30 55.82
N GLY A 246 -19.36 44.85 56.43
CA GLY A 246 -20.68 45.47 56.38
C GLY A 246 -21.78 44.46 56.59
#